data_AF-A0A8T7BXU4-F1
#
_entry.id   AF-A0A8T7BXU4-F1
#
_cell.length_a   1.000
_cell.length_b   1.000
_cell.length_c   1.000
_cell.angle_alpha   90.00
_cell.angle_beta   90.00
_cell.angle_gamma   90.00
#
_symmetry.space_group_name_H-M   'P 1'
#
loop_
_entity.id
_entity.type
_entity.pdbx_description
1 polymer ?
#
loop_
_entity_poly.entity_id
_entity_poly.type
_entity_poly.pdbx_seq_one_letter_code
_entity_poly.pdbx_strand_id
1 'polypeptide(L)'
;MNDTPRKRYVPAVGPRLKKLLMAIFVVFALLLVNAVYLGSVTLVEWLSGETYQNYFYQYMFLAHLFLGFLVLLPVIIYGIIHIKNARNRPNKRAIKAGYALFATALLLLFSGVTLTRGLPVLEIRDPAVRDGAYWLHVLTPAVIIWLFIMHRLAGRRINWRAGAWVGGSAVLLALVALAVQTRDPRQWNTVGPASGEQYFFPSLARTATGNFIDAQVLMMDEYCQTCHADTHASWKNSMHRFSSFNNPAYLFSVRGTRAMAQARDGDVQASRFCAGCHDLVPFFSGAFDDPDFDDVNHPTAAAGITCTGCHAITHVNSTRGNADFTIDEPLHYPFTFSELEPLRALNRLLVKAKPAFHKKTFLKPLHKSAEFCGTCHKVHLPVELNDYKWLRGQNHYDSFLLSGVSGHGAASFYYPDKAQSNCNGCHMKPVSSDDFGARELDDTGELQVHDHQFPSANTAIPHVLGLPPEVNLAHRDMLRDALRVDLFGLKKGARIDGQLLAPLDTGAIQLEPGQDYLLEAVLRTLTLGHLFTEGTADSNQVWLEVQVHADGDLIGASGLLDPVSGAVDEWSHFVNAYVLDK
;
A
#
# COMPACT_ATOMS: atom_id res chain seq x y z
N MET A 1 -46.50 68.19 29.52
CA MET A 1 -46.49 66.73 29.81
C MET A 1 -46.62 66.02 28.47
N ASN A 2 -45.72 65.18 27.96
CA ASN A 2 -44.55 64.50 28.49
C ASN A 2 -43.47 64.52 27.41
N ASP A 3 -42.34 65.18 27.67
CA ASP A 3 -41.18 65.12 26.81
C ASP A 3 -40.37 63.87 27.18
N THR A 4 -40.85 62.71 26.74
CA THR A 4 -40.09 61.46 26.89
C THR A 4 -38.81 61.57 26.05
N PRO A 5 -37.61 61.47 26.64
CA PRO A 5 -36.37 61.64 25.90
C PRO A 5 -36.29 60.57 24.81
N ARG A 6 -36.23 61.01 23.53
CA ARG A 6 -35.98 60.11 22.39
C ARG A 6 -34.71 59.32 22.68
N LYS A 7 -34.84 58.02 22.98
CA LYS A 7 -33.71 57.10 23.19
C LYS A 7 -32.72 57.28 22.03
N ARG A 8 -31.51 57.75 22.35
CA ARG A 8 -30.44 57.95 21.37
C ARG A 8 -30.21 56.64 20.62
N TYR A 9 -30.34 56.66 19.30
CA TYR A 9 -30.15 55.45 18.48
C TYR A 9 -28.69 54.99 18.60
N VAL A 10 -28.49 53.86 19.29
CA VAL A 10 -27.18 53.18 19.35
C VAL A 10 -27.17 52.10 18.27
N PRO A 11 -26.21 52.09 17.32
CA PRO A 11 -26.09 51.02 16.34
C PRO A 11 -25.85 49.65 17.00
N ALA A 12 -26.43 48.57 16.47
CA ALA A 12 -26.20 47.21 17.00
C ALA A 12 -24.75 46.77 16.81
N VAL A 13 -24.10 47.33 15.77
CA VAL A 13 -22.69 47.13 15.45
C VAL A 13 -21.96 48.43 15.77
N GLY A 14 -21.37 48.50 16.96
CA GLY A 14 -20.52 49.62 17.36
C GLY A 14 -19.18 49.67 16.60
N PRO A 15 -18.34 50.71 16.80
CA PRO A 15 -17.11 50.90 16.02
C PRO A 15 -16.12 49.74 16.11
N ARG A 16 -15.93 49.16 17.31
CA ARG A 16 -15.05 47.99 17.51
C ARG A 16 -15.63 46.74 16.85
N LEU A 17 -16.93 46.49 17.03
CA LEU A 17 -17.62 45.35 16.43
C LEU A 17 -17.66 45.45 14.89
N LYS A 18 -17.67 46.67 14.33
CA LYS A 18 -17.56 46.91 12.90
C LYS A 18 -16.19 46.50 12.35
N LYS A 19 -15.10 46.78 13.06
CA LYS A 19 -13.75 46.33 12.67
C LYS A 19 -13.68 44.80 12.64
N LEU A 20 -14.19 44.13 13.69
CA LEU A 20 -14.26 42.67 13.75
C LEU A 20 -15.10 42.10 12.58
N LEU A 21 -16.27 42.69 12.31
CA LEU A 21 -17.11 42.27 11.19
C LEU A 21 -16.39 42.40 9.83
N MET A 22 -15.64 43.49 9.63
CA MET A 22 -14.87 43.67 8.41
C MET A 22 -13.77 42.61 8.27
N ALA A 23 -13.07 42.27 9.36
CA ALA A 23 -12.09 41.18 9.36
C ALA A 23 -12.75 39.83 9.02
N ILE A 24 -13.91 39.53 9.63
CA ILE A 24 -14.70 38.32 9.32
C ILE A 24 -15.09 38.30 7.84
N PHE A 25 -15.55 39.41 7.26
CA PHE A 25 -15.91 39.46 5.84
C PHE A 25 -14.72 39.26 4.91
N VAL A 26 -13.54 39.79 5.24
CA VAL A 26 -12.32 39.55 4.45
C VAL A 26 -11.97 38.06 4.46
N VAL A 27 -11.91 37.44 5.65
CA VAL A 27 -11.58 36.01 5.78
C VAL A 27 -12.65 35.14 5.10
N PHE A 28 -13.93 35.46 5.27
CA PHE A 28 -15.02 34.77 4.59
C PHE A 28 -14.95 34.89 3.06
N ALA A 29 -14.58 36.06 2.53
CA ALA A 29 -14.40 36.23 1.09
C ALA A 29 -13.25 35.37 0.55
N LEU A 30 -12.13 35.30 1.27
CA LEU A 30 -11.01 34.42 0.92
C LEU A 30 -11.40 32.94 0.98
N LEU A 31 -12.11 32.54 2.04
CA LEU A 31 -12.66 31.18 2.19
C LEU A 31 -13.63 30.84 1.06
N LEU A 32 -14.48 31.78 0.63
CA LEU A 32 -15.41 31.56 -0.47
C LEU A 32 -14.67 31.32 -1.79
N VAL A 33 -13.70 32.16 -2.13
CA VAL A 33 -12.88 31.98 -3.35
C VAL A 33 -12.18 30.61 -3.33
N ASN A 34 -11.57 30.30 -2.20
CA ASN A 34 -10.85 29.06 -2.00
C ASN A 34 -11.78 27.83 -2.05
N ALA A 35 -12.94 27.88 -1.39
CA ALA A 35 -13.94 26.80 -1.41
C ALA A 35 -14.51 26.57 -2.81
N VAL A 36 -14.77 27.63 -3.58
CA VAL A 36 -15.22 27.51 -4.97
C VAL A 36 -14.13 26.83 -5.81
N TYR A 37 -12.85 27.20 -5.66
CA TYR A 37 -11.75 26.51 -6.34
C TYR A 37 -11.67 25.02 -5.96
N LEU A 38 -11.65 24.69 -4.66
CA LEU A 38 -11.55 23.30 -4.18
C LEU A 38 -12.75 22.47 -4.67
N GLY A 39 -13.96 23.03 -4.54
CA GLY A 39 -15.19 22.39 -5.03
C GLY A 39 -15.23 22.22 -6.54
N SER A 40 -14.65 23.15 -7.30
CA SER A 40 -14.55 23.03 -8.76
C SER A 40 -13.60 21.91 -9.17
N VAL A 41 -12.46 21.76 -8.49
CA VAL A 41 -11.56 20.61 -8.71
C VAL A 41 -12.29 19.31 -8.40
N THR A 42 -12.94 19.21 -7.23
CA THR A 42 -13.72 18.01 -6.86
C THR A 42 -14.83 17.69 -7.87
N LEU A 43 -15.53 18.72 -8.39
CA LEU A 43 -16.56 18.54 -9.41
C LEU A 43 -15.98 17.99 -10.72
N VAL A 44 -14.85 18.52 -11.18
CA VAL A 44 -14.20 18.05 -12.40
C VAL A 44 -13.69 16.61 -12.22
N GLU A 45 -13.09 16.27 -11.07
CA GLU A 45 -12.69 14.89 -10.75
C GLU A 45 -13.89 13.94 -10.74
N TRP A 46 -15.03 14.36 -10.19
CA TRP A 46 -16.25 13.56 -10.19
C TRP A 46 -16.80 13.33 -11.60
N LEU A 47 -16.74 14.34 -12.48
CA LEU A 47 -17.22 14.24 -13.86
C LEU A 47 -16.29 13.45 -14.77
N SER A 48 -14.97 13.53 -14.56
CA SER A 48 -13.99 12.86 -15.42
C SER A 48 -13.59 11.46 -14.92
N GLY A 49 -13.76 11.18 -13.63
CA GLY A 49 -13.19 9.99 -12.98
C GLY A 49 -11.67 10.08 -12.71
N GLU A 50 -11.03 11.19 -13.06
CA GLU A 50 -9.59 11.41 -12.89
C GLU A 50 -9.25 12.21 -11.64
N THR A 51 -7.99 12.12 -11.20
CA THR A 51 -7.48 12.89 -10.04
C THR A 51 -6.69 14.12 -10.52
N TYR A 52 -7.20 15.30 -10.21
CA TYR A 52 -6.59 16.61 -10.49
C TYR A 52 -5.97 17.26 -9.25
N GLN A 53 -6.13 16.67 -8.06
CA GLN A 53 -5.43 17.13 -6.87
C GLN A 53 -3.91 17.05 -7.08
N ASN A 54 -3.22 18.18 -6.90
CA ASN A 54 -1.77 18.31 -7.05
C ASN A 54 -1.19 19.09 -5.87
N TYR A 55 0.11 19.42 -5.94
CA TYR A 55 0.79 20.18 -4.88
C TYR A 55 0.14 21.54 -4.56
N PHE A 56 -0.30 22.27 -5.60
CA PHE A 56 -1.01 23.54 -5.44
C PHE A 56 -2.37 23.35 -4.75
N TYR A 57 -3.12 22.31 -5.12
CA TYR A 57 -4.37 21.94 -4.44
C TYR A 57 -4.13 21.68 -2.94
N GLN A 58 -3.04 20.98 -2.56
CA GLN A 58 -2.74 20.73 -1.15
C GLN A 58 -2.50 22.01 -0.37
N TYR A 59 -1.85 23.02 -0.96
CA TYR A 59 -1.70 24.33 -0.33
C TYR A 59 -3.00 25.12 -0.25
N MET A 60 -3.85 25.06 -1.28
CA MET A 60 -5.17 25.67 -1.24
C MET A 60 -6.05 25.01 -0.17
N PHE A 61 -5.96 23.68 -0.02
CA PHE A 61 -6.65 22.96 1.04
C PHE A 61 -6.11 23.33 2.43
N LEU A 62 -4.78 23.45 2.58
CA LEU A 62 -4.17 23.94 3.80
C LEU A 62 -4.64 25.37 4.15
N ALA A 63 -4.69 26.26 3.16
CA ALA A 63 -5.20 27.61 3.33
C ALA A 63 -6.68 27.60 3.76
N HIS A 64 -7.50 26.68 3.23
CA HIS A 64 -8.88 26.48 3.68
C HIS A 64 -8.96 26.17 5.17
N LEU A 65 -8.19 25.17 5.62
CA LEU A 65 -8.15 24.76 7.01
C LEU A 65 -7.70 25.91 7.90
N PHE A 66 -6.59 26.56 7.56
CA PHE A 66 -6.04 27.68 8.33
C PHE A 66 -7.04 28.83 8.46
N LEU A 67 -7.63 29.28 7.34
CA LEU A 67 -8.61 30.37 7.33
C LEU A 67 -9.89 29.98 8.08
N GLY A 68 -10.32 28.71 8.00
CA GLY A 68 -11.45 28.17 8.73
C GLY A 68 -11.25 28.21 10.25
N PHE A 69 -10.10 27.74 10.74
CA PHE A 69 -9.74 27.85 12.15
C PHE A 69 -9.57 29.32 12.60
N LEU A 70 -8.99 30.16 11.75
CA LEU A 70 -8.82 31.59 12.02
C LEU A 70 -10.16 32.32 12.21
N VAL A 71 -11.19 31.96 11.44
CA VAL A 71 -12.50 32.64 11.47
C VAL A 71 -13.43 32.10 12.58
N LEU A 72 -13.11 30.94 13.15
CA LEU A 72 -13.95 30.23 14.12
C LEU A 72 -14.28 31.07 15.36
N LEU A 73 -13.27 31.49 16.12
CA LEU A 73 -13.48 32.32 17.33
C LEU A 73 -14.02 33.72 17.01
N PRO A 74 -13.52 34.46 16.00
CA PRO A 74 -14.08 35.74 15.61
C PRO A 74 -15.59 35.71 15.34
N VAL A 75 -16.09 34.70 14.61
CA VAL A 75 -17.52 34.56 14.30
C VAL A 75 -18.33 34.28 15.56
N ILE A 76 -17.86 33.38 16.44
CA ILE A 76 -18.53 33.07 17.71
C ILE A 76 -18.62 34.33 18.59
N ILE A 77 -17.50 35.02 18.79
CA ILE A 77 -17.42 36.25 19.59
C ILE A 77 -18.32 37.34 19.00
N TYR A 78 -18.24 37.56 17.68
CA TYR A 78 -19.08 38.54 16.99
C TYR A 78 -20.56 38.22 17.18
N GLY A 79 -20.97 36.97 16.95
CA GLY A 79 -22.36 36.54 17.04
C GLY A 79 -22.94 36.74 18.44
N ILE A 80 -22.22 36.32 19.49
CA ILE A 80 -22.65 36.47 20.89
C ILE A 80 -22.83 37.96 21.25
N ILE A 81 -21.83 38.80 20.94
CA ILE A 81 -21.88 40.23 21.24
C ILE A 81 -23.00 40.91 20.43
N HIS A 82 -23.14 40.56 19.16
CA HIS A 82 -24.17 41.12 18.28
C HIS A 82 -25.58 40.77 18.77
N ILE A 83 -25.82 39.51 19.14
CA ILE A 83 -27.08 39.04 19.73
C ILE A 83 -27.39 39.81 21.00
N LYS A 84 -26.43 39.97 21.92
CA LYS A 84 -26.62 40.73 23.17
C LYS A 84 -27.06 42.17 22.90
N ASN A 85 -26.51 42.80 21.87
CA ASN A 85 -26.83 44.17 21.46
C ASN A 85 -28.17 44.31 20.69
N ALA A 86 -28.66 43.23 20.07
CA ALA A 86 -29.80 43.27 19.16
C ALA A 86 -31.08 42.59 19.70
N ARG A 87 -30.98 41.68 20.68
CA ARG A 87 -32.12 40.85 21.17
C ARG A 87 -33.35 41.62 21.63
N ASN A 88 -33.15 42.84 22.14
CA ASN A 88 -34.23 43.70 22.65
C ASN A 88 -34.77 44.69 21.61
N ARG A 89 -34.39 44.57 20.34
CA ARG A 89 -34.87 45.47 19.28
C ARG A 89 -36.32 45.15 18.83
N PRO A 90 -37.04 46.14 18.27
CA PRO A 90 -38.44 45.97 17.89
C PRO A 90 -38.64 45.06 16.67
N ASN A 91 -37.68 44.98 15.75
CA ASN A 91 -37.79 44.13 14.56
C ASN A 91 -37.53 42.65 14.88
N LYS A 92 -38.58 41.92 15.28
CA LYS A 92 -38.50 40.50 15.64
C LYS A 92 -38.12 39.59 14.46
N ARG A 93 -38.49 39.94 13.22
CA ARG A 93 -38.12 39.16 12.03
C ARG A 93 -36.61 39.17 11.80
N ALA A 94 -35.99 40.35 11.89
CA ALA A 94 -34.53 40.50 11.77
C ALA A 94 -33.78 39.74 12.87
N ILE A 95 -34.31 39.74 14.10
CA ILE A 95 -33.74 39.00 15.23
C ILE A 95 -33.79 37.49 14.98
N LYS A 96 -34.96 36.94 14.56
CA LYS A 96 -35.10 35.52 14.22
C LYS A 96 -34.15 35.10 13.09
N ALA A 97 -34.05 35.90 12.03
CA ALA A 97 -33.10 35.65 10.94
C ALA A 97 -31.64 35.70 11.43
N GLY A 98 -31.31 36.59 12.38
CA GLY A 98 -29.99 36.65 13.00
C GLY A 98 -29.66 35.42 13.85
N TYR A 99 -30.62 34.90 14.61
CA TYR A 99 -30.44 33.65 15.37
C TYR A 99 -30.24 32.45 14.44
N ALA A 100 -31.06 32.34 13.39
CA ALA A 100 -30.92 31.29 12.39
C ALA A 100 -29.54 31.37 11.71
N LEU A 101 -29.14 32.57 11.26
CA LEU A 101 -27.83 32.80 10.65
C LEU A 101 -26.68 32.39 11.56
N PHE A 102 -26.73 32.77 12.85
CA PHE A 102 -25.70 32.40 13.80
C PHE A 102 -25.65 30.89 14.06
N ALA A 103 -26.82 30.24 14.23
CA ALA A 103 -26.89 28.80 14.39
C ALA A 103 -26.33 28.05 13.16
N THR A 104 -26.69 28.47 11.93
CA THR A 104 -26.14 27.88 10.70
C THR A 104 -24.65 28.14 10.56
N ALA A 105 -24.15 29.30 10.98
CA ALA A 105 -22.71 29.59 11.02
C ALA A 105 -21.97 28.66 12.00
N LEU A 106 -22.56 28.37 13.16
CA LEU A 106 -22.00 27.38 14.10
C LEU A 106 -22.00 25.97 13.50
N LEU A 107 -23.05 25.57 12.78
CA LEU A 107 -23.09 24.28 12.06
C LEU A 107 -22.00 24.19 10.99
N LEU A 108 -21.77 25.25 10.21
CA LEU A 108 -20.68 25.30 9.23
C LEU A 108 -19.31 25.14 9.90
N LEU A 109 -19.06 25.88 10.98
CA LEU A 109 -17.78 25.83 11.70
C LEU A 109 -17.57 24.46 12.37
N PHE A 110 -18.60 23.94 13.04
CA PHE A 110 -18.52 22.64 13.71
C PHE A 110 -18.33 21.51 12.70
N SER A 111 -19.10 21.49 11.61
CA SER A 111 -18.90 20.50 10.53
C SER A 111 -17.50 20.56 9.93
N GLY A 112 -16.92 21.76 9.77
CA GLY A 112 -15.52 21.90 9.30
C GLY A 112 -14.50 21.30 10.28
N VAL A 113 -14.69 21.53 11.58
CA VAL A 113 -13.84 20.91 12.62
C VAL A 113 -14.03 19.40 12.65
N THR A 114 -15.26 18.90 12.57
CA THR A 114 -15.58 17.46 12.52
C THR A 114 -14.97 16.76 11.31
N LEU A 115 -14.88 17.44 10.17
CA LEU A 115 -14.26 16.90 8.96
C LEU A 115 -12.72 16.92 9.01
N THR A 116 -12.11 17.61 9.97
CA THR A 116 -10.66 17.70 10.12
C THR A 116 -10.14 16.45 10.85
N ARG A 117 -9.54 15.52 10.09
CA ARG A 117 -8.94 14.28 10.64
C ARG A 117 -7.56 14.56 11.24
N GLY A 118 -7.17 13.80 12.26
CA GLY A 118 -5.89 13.97 12.96
C GLY A 118 -5.92 14.84 14.22
N LEU A 119 -7.12 15.26 14.68
CA LEU A 119 -7.35 15.80 16.01
C LEU A 119 -7.85 14.66 16.93
N PRO A 120 -7.02 14.09 17.82
CA PRO A 120 -7.34 12.84 18.54
C PRO A 120 -8.67 12.87 19.31
N VAL A 121 -9.10 14.04 19.77
CA VAL A 121 -10.32 14.20 20.58
C VAL A 121 -11.60 14.31 19.73
N LEU A 122 -11.47 14.52 18.41
CA LEU A 122 -12.59 14.87 17.52
C LEU A 122 -12.66 13.99 16.25
N GLU A 123 -11.85 12.93 16.19
CA GLU A 123 -11.72 12.10 14.99
C GLU A 123 -12.92 11.15 14.83
N ILE A 124 -13.81 11.48 13.87
CA ILE A 124 -14.91 10.60 13.47
C ILE A 124 -14.44 9.64 12.37
N ARG A 125 -14.50 8.33 12.64
CA ARG A 125 -14.11 7.28 11.69
C ARG A 125 -15.29 6.72 10.90
N ASP A 126 -16.49 6.76 11.45
CA ASP A 126 -17.71 6.25 10.80
C ASP A 126 -17.98 6.94 9.46
N PRO A 127 -18.06 6.19 8.34
CA PRO A 127 -18.26 6.76 7.01
C PRO A 127 -19.58 7.52 6.85
N ALA A 128 -20.67 7.03 7.44
CA ALA A 128 -22.01 7.61 7.29
C ALA A 128 -22.13 8.95 8.03
N VAL A 129 -21.61 9.01 9.27
CA VAL A 129 -21.58 10.27 10.05
C VAL A 129 -20.75 11.33 9.32
N ARG A 130 -19.63 10.91 8.73
CA ARG A 130 -18.73 11.81 8.02
C ARG A 130 -19.33 12.32 6.71
N ASP A 131 -20.03 11.49 5.96
CA ASP A 131 -20.74 11.92 4.75
C ASP A 131 -21.84 12.95 5.10
N GLY A 132 -22.58 12.71 6.18
CA GLY A 132 -23.53 13.70 6.71
C GLY A 132 -22.87 15.03 7.08
N ALA A 133 -21.72 15.00 7.76
CA ALA A 133 -20.95 16.21 8.09
C ALA A 133 -20.44 16.93 6.84
N TYR A 134 -20.02 16.19 5.81
CA TYR A 134 -19.57 16.73 4.53
C TYR A 134 -20.69 17.50 3.82
N TRP A 135 -21.86 16.89 3.65
CA TRP A 135 -22.99 17.56 3.02
C TRP A 135 -23.48 18.76 3.83
N LEU A 136 -23.47 18.67 5.16
CA LEU A 136 -23.76 19.81 6.03
C LEU A 136 -22.77 20.97 5.77
N HIS A 137 -21.47 20.67 5.66
CA HIS A 137 -20.43 21.67 5.41
C HIS A 137 -20.55 22.31 4.01
N VAL A 138 -20.96 21.54 3.00
CA VAL A 138 -21.14 22.01 1.62
C VAL A 138 -22.41 22.86 1.45
N LEU A 139 -23.52 22.48 2.12
CA LEU A 139 -24.83 23.14 1.93
C LEU A 139 -25.02 24.38 2.81
N THR A 140 -24.48 24.38 4.03
CA THR A 140 -24.67 25.49 4.99
C THR A 140 -24.17 26.86 4.51
N PRO A 141 -23.09 27.00 3.70
CA PRO A 141 -22.68 28.30 3.14
C PRO A 141 -23.77 28.95 2.28
N ALA A 142 -24.49 28.17 1.46
CA ALA A 142 -25.59 28.68 0.63
C ALA A 142 -26.74 29.21 1.52
N VAL A 143 -27.06 28.46 2.59
CA VAL A 143 -28.06 28.87 3.58
C VAL A 143 -27.62 30.13 4.34
N ILE A 144 -26.34 30.24 4.70
CA ILE A 144 -25.76 31.43 5.35
C ILE A 144 -25.87 32.65 4.45
N ILE A 145 -25.54 32.53 3.16
CA ILE A 145 -25.66 33.63 2.19
C ILE A 145 -27.12 34.10 2.11
N TRP A 146 -28.07 33.17 1.98
CA TRP A 146 -29.49 33.49 1.93
C TRP A 146 -30.00 34.14 3.23
N LEU A 147 -29.69 33.56 4.39
CA LEU A 147 -30.07 34.09 5.71
C LEU A 147 -29.42 35.46 5.98
N PHE A 148 -28.19 35.68 5.53
CA PHE A 148 -27.50 36.96 5.64
C PHE A 148 -28.18 38.05 4.81
N ILE A 149 -28.59 37.74 3.57
CA ILE A 149 -29.38 38.66 2.73
C ILE A 149 -30.68 39.01 3.44
N MET A 150 -31.44 38.01 3.90
CA MET A 150 -32.70 38.21 4.63
C MET A 150 -32.53 39.04 5.91
N HIS A 151 -31.48 38.77 6.68
CA HIS A 151 -31.16 39.51 7.89
C HIS A 151 -30.82 40.99 7.59
N ARG A 152 -30.12 41.26 6.48
CA ARG A 152 -29.65 42.60 6.13
C ARG A 152 -30.69 43.44 5.36
N LEU A 153 -31.64 42.81 4.66
CA LEU A 153 -32.78 43.51 4.04
C LEU A 153 -33.63 44.29 5.05
N ALA A 154 -33.61 43.88 6.32
CA ALA A 154 -34.25 44.59 7.42
C ALA A 154 -33.45 45.82 7.95
N GLY A 155 -32.26 46.10 7.40
CA GLY A 155 -31.34 47.14 7.85
C GLY A 155 -30.91 48.11 6.74
N ARG A 156 -29.64 48.54 6.75
CA ARG A 156 -29.07 49.40 5.69
C ARG A 156 -29.00 48.63 4.37
N ARG A 157 -29.34 49.31 3.26
CA ARG A 157 -29.28 48.75 1.90
C ARG A 157 -27.95 48.05 1.62
N ILE A 158 -28.03 46.85 1.05
CA ILE A 158 -26.88 46.06 0.62
C ILE A 158 -26.24 46.77 -0.58
N ASN A 159 -24.91 46.88 -0.58
CA ASN A 159 -24.18 47.33 -1.76
C ASN A 159 -24.02 46.14 -2.71
N TRP A 160 -25.04 45.92 -3.54
CA TRP A 160 -25.07 44.82 -4.51
C TRP A 160 -23.92 44.86 -5.51
N ARG A 161 -23.42 46.05 -5.88
CA ARG A 161 -22.27 46.18 -6.77
C ARG A 161 -21.01 45.60 -6.13
N ALA A 162 -20.73 45.92 -4.87
CA ALA A 162 -19.59 45.35 -4.16
C ALA A 162 -19.70 43.82 -4.00
N GLY A 163 -20.91 43.32 -3.70
CA GLY A 163 -21.16 41.88 -3.63
C GLY A 163 -20.96 41.17 -4.98
N ALA A 164 -21.47 41.76 -6.07
CA ALA A 164 -21.30 41.25 -7.42
C ALA A 164 -19.83 41.24 -7.86
N TRP A 165 -19.07 42.28 -7.53
CA TRP A 165 -17.63 42.32 -7.79
C TRP A 165 -16.88 41.22 -7.03
N VAL A 166 -17.13 41.04 -5.72
CA VAL A 166 -16.46 39.99 -4.93
C VAL A 166 -16.84 38.60 -5.44
N GLY A 167 -18.12 38.34 -5.69
CA GLY A 167 -18.59 37.06 -6.21
C GLY A 167 -18.08 36.76 -7.63
N GLY A 168 -18.13 37.76 -8.52
CA GLY A 168 -17.62 37.65 -9.89
C GLY A 168 -16.12 37.41 -9.94
N SER A 169 -15.34 38.14 -9.13
CA SER A 169 -13.90 37.92 -9.01
C SER A 169 -13.57 36.55 -8.43
N ALA A 170 -14.36 36.06 -7.46
CA ALA A 170 -14.16 34.74 -6.89
C ALA A 170 -14.38 33.62 -7.91
N VAL A 171 -15.47 33.71 -8.69
CA VAL A 171 -15.75 32.76 -9.77
C VAL A 171 -14.67 32.84 -10.84
N LEU A 172 -14.28 34.05 -11.27
CA LEU A 172 -13.23 34.22 -12.27
C LEU A 172 -11.89 33.63 -11.81
N LEU A 173 -11.46 33.94 -10.59
CA LEU A 173 -10.21 33.41 -10.04
C LEU A 173 -10.25 31.88 -9.91
N ALA A 174 -11.38 31.33 -9.45
CA ALA A 174 -11.55 29.88 -9.37
C ALA A 174 -11.52 29.22 -10.76
N LEU A 175 -12.17 29.81 -11.77
CA LEU A 175 -12.14 29.31 -13.15
C LEU A 175 -10.76 29.41 -13.78
N VAL A 176 -10.02 30.50 -13.54
CA VAL A 176 -8.63 30.63 -14.03
C VAL A 176 -7.73 29.61 -13.34
N ALA A 177 -7.81 29.48 -12.02
CA ALA A 177 -7.05 28.50 -11.27
C ALA A 177 -7.38 27.06 -11.71
N LEU A 178 -8.66 26.76 -11.95
CA LEU A 178 -9.10 25.49 -12.50
C LEU A 178 -8.57 25.27 -13.92
N ALA A 179 -8.69 26.26 -14.81
CA ALA A 179 -8.18 26.16 -16.17
C ALA A 179 -6.67 25.87 -16.20
N VAL A 180 -5.90 26.52 -15.33
CA VAL A 180 -4.46 26.24 -15.16
C VAL A 180 -4.26 24.82 -14.61
N GLN A 181 -4.98 24.43 -13.56
CA GLN A 181 -4.91 23.09 -12.96
C GLN A 181 -5.19 21.98 -13.99
N THR A 182 -6.19 22.17 -14.84
CA THR A 182 -6.61 21.17 -15.84
C THR A 182 -5.72 21.14 -17.07
N ARG A 183 -4.90 22.18 -17.31
CA ARG A 183 -3.95 22.26 -18.44
C ARG A 183 -2.59 21.63 -18.14
N ASP A 184 -2.29 21.40 -16.86
CA ASP A 184 -1.17 20.57 -16.42
C ASP A 184 -1.71 19.28 -15.76
N PRO A 185 -2.39 18.39 -16.52
CA PRO A 185 -2.70 17.07 -16.00
C PRO A 185 -1.35 16.37 -15.85
N ARG A 186 -0.86 16.32 -14.61
CA ARG A 186 0.23 15.41 -14.26
C ARG A 186 -0.14 14.04 -14.81
N GLN A 187 0.70 13.51 -15.69
CA GLN A 187 0.50 12.17 -16.21
C GLN A 187 0.81 11.20 -15.06
N TRP A 188 -0.25 10.79 -14.38
CA TRP A 188 -0.16 9.81 -13.31
C TRP A 188 0.18 8.47 -13.89
N ASN A 189 1.14 7.78 -13.27
CA ASN A 189 1.64 6.50 -13.76
C ASN A 189 2.07 6.68 -15.23
N THR A 190 3.21 7.32 -15.45
CA THR A 190 3.87 7.26 -16.76
C THR A 190 4.72 5.99 -16.84
N VAL A 191 4.77 5.38 -18.02
CA VAL A 191 5.58 4.17 -18.27
C VAL A 191 7.06 4.55 -18.40
N GLY A 192 7.35 5.79 -18.80
CA GLY A 192 8.69 6.22 -19.21
C GLY A 192 9.08 5.67 -20.58
N PRO A 193 10.20 6.14 -21.15
CA PRO A 193 10.70 5.63 -22.43
C PRO A 193 11.24 4.21 -22.28
N ALA A 194 10.95 3.32 -23.24
CA ALA A 194 11.45 1.96 -23.23
C ALA A 194 12.99 1.87 -23.24
N SER A 195 13.66 2.87 -23.82
CA SER A 195 15.12 2.98 -23.81
C SER A 195 15.71 3.14 -22.41
N GLY A 196 14.91 3.49 -21.39
CA GLY A 196 15.37 3.58 -20.00
C GLY A 196 15.86 2.24 -19.43
N GLU A 197 15.44 1.10 -20.00
CA GLU A 197 15.90 -0.24 -19.64
C GLU A 197 17.43 -0.37 -19.70
N GLN A 198 18.06 0.29 -20.67
CA GLN A 198 19.50 0.18 -20.93
C GLN A 198 20.38 0.58 -19.72
N TYR A 199 19.85 1.43 -18.84
CA TYR A 199 20.57 1.91 -17.65
C TYR A 199 20.58 0.88 -16.51
N PHE A 200 19.60 -0.03 -16.51
CA PHE A 200 19.37 -1.00 -15.44
C PHE A 200 19.58 -2.45 -15.90
N PHE A 201 19.77 -2.65 -17.21
CA PHE A 201 20.05 -3.93 -17.82
C PHE A 201 21.25 -4.64 -17.16
N PRO A 202 21.20 -5.96 -16.90
CA PRO A 202 20.23 -6.97 -17.36
C PRO A 202 18.92 -7.10 -16.57
N SER A 203 18.66 -6.24 -15.57
CA SER A 203 17.28 -6.08 -15.06
C SER A 203 16.44 -5.34 -16.10
N LEU A 204 15.18 -5.74 -16.24
CA LEU A 204 14.23 -5.09 -17.17
C LEU A 204 13.54 -3.87 -16.53
N ALA A 205 13.94 -3.50 -15.31
CA ALA A 205 13.38 -2.37 -14.58
C ALA A 205 13.69 -1.04 -15.25
N ARG A 206 12.81 -0.06 -15.04
CA ARG A 206 12.94 1.31 -15.57
C ARG A 206 12.44 2.33 -14.57
N THR A 207 12.98 3.54 -14.63
CA THR A 207 12.37 4.70 -13.98
C THR A 207 11.52 5.48 -14.98
N ALA A 208 10.43 6.08 -14.50
CA ALA A 208 9.49 6.81 -15.35
C ALA A 208 10.15 8.01 -16.09
N THR A 209 11.22 8.56 -15.52
CA THR A 209 11.97 9.71 -16.07
C THR A 209 13.26 9.30 -16.78
N GLY A 210 13.74 8.07 -16.59
CA GLY A 210 15.09 7.64 -17.00
C GLY A 210 16.22 8.11 -16.06
N ASN A 211 15.91 8.87 -15.00
CA ASN A 211 16.88 9.30 -14.00
C ASN A 211 16.86 8.38 -12.76
N PHE A 212 17.91 8.48 -11.94
CA PHE A 212 17.91 7.90 -10.59
C PHE A 212 16.87 8.58 -9.68
N ILE A 213 16.42 7.85 -8.67
CA ILE A 213 15.47 8.31 -7.64
C ILE A 213 16.25 8.46 -6.33
N ASP A 214 16.05 9.57 -5.62
CA ASP A 214 16.69 9.80 -4.33
C ASP A 214 16.38 8.67 -3.33
N ALA A 215 17.41 8.11 -2.71
CA ALA A 215 17.27 7.04 -1.73
C ALA A 215 16.36 7.43 -0.55
N GLN A 216 16.39 8.69 -0.12
CA GLN A 216 15.54 9.18 0.97
C GLN A 216 14.05 9.02 0.63
N VAL A 217 13.69 9.20 -0.64
CA VAL A 217 12.31 9.06 -1.11
C VAL A 217 11.87 7.59 -1.09
N LEU A 218 12.78 6.66 -1.37
CA LEU A 218 12.53 5.23 -1.36
C LEU A 218 12.58 4.61 0.04
N MET A 219 13.18 5.27 1.03
CA MET A 219 13.34 4.80 2.41
C MET A 219 12.41 5.54 3.38
N MET A 220 11.09 5.40 3.18
CA MET A 220 10.06 6.12 3.94
C MET A 220 9.25 5.20 4.87
N ASP A 221 9.81 4.08 5.29
CA ASP A 221 9.08 3.04 6.05
C ASP A 221 8.58 3.57 7.41
N GLU A 222 9.40 4.32 8.14
CA GLU A 222 9.02 4.95 9.41
C GLU A 222 7.94 6.02 9.22
N TYR A 223 7.97 6.74 8.09
CA TYR A 223 6.93 7.69 7.75
C TYR A 223 5.58 6.98 7.54
N CYS A 224 5.59 5.87 6.79
CA CYS A 224 4.42 5.02 6.56
C CYS A 224 3.89 4.43 7.88
N GLN A 225 4.77 3.96 8.76
CA GLN A 225 4.44 3.40 10.07
C GLN A 225 3.58 4.33 10.94
N THR A 226 3.71 5.65 10.78
CA THR A 226 2.91 6.62 11.57
C THR A 226 1.40 6.52 11.35
N CYS A 227 0.95 5.91 10.25
CA CYS A 227 -0.45 5.69 9.92
C CYS A 227 -0.79 4.22 9.59
N HIS A 228 0.22 3.39 9.35
CA HIS A 228 0.15 1.98 8.95
C HIS A 228 0.99 1.10 9.88
N ALA A 229 0.69 1.14 11.18
CA ALA A 229 1.52 0.54 12.21
C ALA A 229 1.44 -0.99 12.16
N ASP A 230 0.25 -1.54 11.96
CA ASP A 230 0.03 -3.00 11.91
C ASP A 230 0.64 -3.59 10.63
N THR A 231 0.43 -2.90 9.50
CA THR A 231 1.01 -3.27 8.20
C THR A 231 2.56 -3.28 8.27
N HIS A 232 3.15 -2.24 8.87
CA HIS A 232 4.59 -2.15 9.07
C HIS A 232 5.11 -3.22 10.05
N ALA A 233 4.36 -3.53 11.11
CA ALA A 233 4.72 -4.56 12.08
C ALA A 233 4.78 -5.96 11.46
N SER A 234 3.96 -6.21 10.44
CA SER A 234 4.01 -7.41 9.62
C SER A 234 5.16 -7.38 8.61
N TRP A 235 5.27 -6.30 7.81
CA TRP A 235 6.33 -6.13 6.80
C TRP A 235 7.75 -6.21 7.35
N LYS A 236 8.02 -5.61 8.53
CA LYS A 236 9.37 -5.58 9.10
C LYS A 236 9.96 -6.97 9.38
N ASN A 237 9.11 -7.99 9.45
CA ASN A 237 9.47 -9.39 9.69
C ASN A 237 9.41 -10.25 8.41
N SER A 238 9.13 -9.64 7.25
CA SER A 238 8.99 -10.33 5.97
C SER A 238 10.32 -10.56 5.26
N MET A 239 10.37 -11.54 4.35
CA MET A 239 11.52 -11.71 3.46
C MET A 239 11.65 -10.58 2.43
N HIS A 240 10.63 -9.74 2.22
CA HIS A 240 10.76 -8.51 1.44
C HIS A 240 11.60 -7.46 2.18
N ARG A 241 11.42 -7.31 3.50
CA ARG A 241 12.33 -6.48 4.33
C ARG A 241 13.74 -7.06 4.36
N PHE A 242 13.86 -8.39 4.33
CA PHE A 242 15.13 -9.12 4.28
C PHE A 242 15.48 -9.61 2.86
N SER A 243 15.22 -8.79 1.84
CA SER A 243 15.54 -9.15 0.45
C SER A 243 16.95 -8.74 0.03
N SER A 244 17.55 -7.76 0.70
CA SER A 244 18.80 -7.12 0.30
C SER A 244 20.00 -7.69 1.08
N PHE A 245 21.09 -6.95 1.20
CA PHE A 245 22.35 -7.38 1.84
C PHE A 245 22.21 -7.72 3.34
N ASN A 246 21.06 -7.39 3.94
CA ASN A 246 20.65 -7.80 5.29
C ASN A 246 20.23 -9.27 5.41
N ASN A 247 20.24 -10.04 4.32
CA ASN A 247 19.97 -11.47 4.30
C ASN A 247 21.25 -12.25 4.00
N PRO A 248 21.71 -13.13 4.90
CA PRO A 248 23.01 -13.79 4.76
C PRO A 248 23.11 -14.71 3.54
N ALA A 249 22.02 -15.37 3.15
CA ALA A 249 22.01 -16.26 1.97
C ALA A 249 22.07 -15.45 0.66
N TYR A 250 21.32 -14.34 0.61
CA TYR A 250 21.37 -13.41 -0.52
C TYR A 250 22.73 -12.72 -0.62
N LEU A 251 23.24 -12.21 0.50
CA LEU A 251 24.55 -11.54 0.60
C LEU A 251 25.67 -12.41 0.03
N PHE A 252 25.70 -13.69 0.38
CA PHE A 252 26.64 -14.65 -0.19
C PHE A 252 26.52 -14.72 -1.72
N SER A 253 25.30 -14.86 -2.23
CA SER A 253 25.02 -15.05 -3.65
C SER A 253 25.37 -13.81 -4.48
N VAL A 254 24.95 -12.62 -4.03
CA VAL A 254 25.19 -11.36 -4.73
C VAL A 254 26.67 -10.97 -4.70
N ARG A 255 27.39 -11.19 -3.59
CA ARG A 255 28.85 -11.00 -3.54
C ARG A 255 29.56 -11.90 -4.54
N GLY A 256 29.17 -13.19 -4.61
CA GLY A 256 29.70 -14.13 -5.58
C GLY A 256 29.46 -13.67 -7.03
N THR A 257 28.24 -13.22 -7.32
CA THR A 257 27.89 -12.71 -8.67
C THR A 257 28.66 -11.44 -9.00
N ARG A 258 28.81 -10.49 -8.07
CA ARG A 258 29.58 -9.26 -8.26
C ARG A 258 31.06 -9.56 -8.49
N ALA A 259 31.66 -10.45 -7.71
CA ALA A 259 33.06 -10.86 -7.90
C ALA A 259 33.28 -11.57 -9.24
N MET A 260 32.34 -12.44 -9.64
CA MET A 260 32.37 -13.10 -10.95
C MET A 260 32.26 -12.08 -12.09
N ALA A 261 31.29 -11.17 -12.03
CA ALA A 261 31.10 -10.11 -13.02
C ALA A 261 32.34 -9.21 -13.12
N GLN A 262 32.90 -8.79 -11.98
CA GLN A 262 34.08 -7.95 -11.95
C GLN A 262 35.29 -8.63 -12.60
N ALA A 263 35.46 -9.95 -12.36
CA ALA A 263 36.54 -10.72 -12.96
C ALA A 263 36.36 -10.98 -14.46
N ARG A 264 35.11 -11.15 -14.92
CA ARG A 264 34.77 -11.47 -16.31
C ARG A 264 34.70 -10.22 -17.20
N ASP A 265 33.99 -9.19 -16.72
CA ASP A 265 33.55 -8.04 -17.50
C ASP A 265 34.28 -6.73 -17.14
N GLY A 266 34.93 -6.70 -15.97
CA GLY A 266 35.59 -5.49 -15.45
C GLY A 266 34.65 -4.53 -14.72
N ASP A 267 33.38 -4.91 -14.53
CA ASP A 267 32.39 -4.18 -13.75
C ASP A 267 31.42 -5.14 -13.02
N VAL A 268 30.52 -4.59 -12.21
CA VAL A 268 29.53 -5.37 -11.43
C VAL A 268 28.15 -5.40 -12.09
N GLN A 269 27.98 -4.92 -13.33
CA GLN A 269 26.66 -4.65 -13.92
C GLN A 269 25.83 -5.91 -14.14
N ALA A 270 26.44 -7.08 -14.36
CA ALA A 270 25.70 -8.34 -14.45
C ALA A 270 24.87 -8.61 -13.17
N SER A 271 25.31 -8.12 -12.01
CA SER A 271 24.59 -8.25 -10.73
C SER A 271 23.33 -7.40 -10.63
N ARG A 272 23.09 -6.45 -11.56
CA ARG A 272 21.83 -5.70 -11.63
C ARG A 272 20.62 -6.62 -11.85
N PHE A 273 20.83 -7.81 -12.43
CA PHE A 273 19.83 -8.87 -12.50
C PHE A 273 19.19 -9.16 -11.13
N CYS A 274 20.01 -9.22 -10.08
CA CYS A 274 19.55 -9.42 -8.71
C CYS A 274 18.88 -8.16 -8.15
N ALA A 275 19.53 -7.00 -8.37
CA ALA A 275 19.16 -5.73 -7.78
C ALA A 275 17.74 -5.26 -8.13
N GLY A 276 17.27 -5.56 -9.35
CA GLY A 276 15.92 -5.21 -9.80
C GLY A 276 14.79 -5.83 -8.97
N CYS A 277 15.05 -6.92 -8.24
CA CYS A 277 14.08 -7.56 -7.36
C CYS A 277 14.45 -7.45 -5.89
N HIS A 278 15.74 -7.39 -5.54
CA HIS A 278 16.23 -7.50 -4.17
C HIS A 278 16.65 -6.17 -3.54
N ASP A 279 17.23 -5.26 -4.33
CA ASP A 279 18.01 -4.12 -3.85
C ASP A 279 17.48 -2.79 -4.41
N LEU A 280 16.15 -2.62 -4.45
CA LEU A 280 15.52 -1.50 -5.17
C LEU A 280 16.07 -0.13 -4.79
N VAL A 281 16.36 0.09 -3.49
CA VAL A 281 16.86 1.38 -3.01
C VAL A 281 18.26 1.71 -3.54
N PRO A 282 19.33 0.94 -3.24
CA PRO A 282 20.64 1.24 -3.82
C PRO A 282 20.63 1.19 -5.36
N PHE A 283 19.76 0.35 -5.95
CA PHE A 283 19.69 0.20 -7.40
C PHE A 283 19.15 1.46 -8.10
N PHE A 284 17.97 1.94 -7.69
CA PHE A 284 17.38 3.12 -8.29
C PHE A 284 18.02 4.43 -7.83
N SER A 285 18.76 4.44 -6.71
CA SER A 285 19.55 5.61 -6.30
C SER A 285 20.89 5.73 -7.03
N GLY A 286 21.26 4.72 -7.83
CA GLY A 286 22.55 4.67 -8.54
C GLY A 286 23.74 4.29 -7.65
N ALA A 287 23.51 3.88 -6.40
CA ALA A 287 24.59 3.49 -5.49
C ALA A 287 25.08 2.05 -5.74
N PHE A 288 24.21 1.18 -6.27
CA PHE A 288 24.48 -0.26 -6.41
C PHE A 288 25.64 -0.61 -7.35
N ASP A 289 25.82 0.18 -8.41
CA ASP A 289 26.81 -0.09 -9.46
C ASP A 289 28.25 0.28 -9.05
N ASP A 290 28.44 0.90 -7.89
CA ASP A 290 29.77 1.13 -7.33
C ASP A 290 30.43 -0.23 -7.03
N PRO A 291 31.57 -0.59 -7.67
CA PRO A 291 32.27 -1.84 -7.37
C PRO A 291 32.68 -1.96 -5.90
N ASP A 292 32.95 -0.83 -5.24
CA ASP A 292 33.37 -0.73 -3.85
C ASP A 292 32.19 -0.44 -2.90
N PHE A 293 30.94 -0.64 -3.35
CA PHE A 293 29.73 -0.45 -2.53
C PHE A 293 29.83 -1.14 -1.17
N ASP A 294 29.70 -0.37 -0.09
CA ASP A 294 29.70 -0.90 1.28
C ASP A 294 28.36 -1.61 1.57
N ASP A 295 28.32 -2.90 1.25
CA ASP A 295 27.16 -3.77 1.42
C ASP A 295 26.79 -4.07 2.89
N VAL A 296 27.51 -3.50 3.86
CA VAL A 296 27.21 -3.64 5.30
C VAL A 296 26.73 -2.33 5.90
N ASN A 297 27.49 -1.23 5.73
CA ASN A 297 27.24 0.02 6.45
C ASN A 297 26.62 1.11 5.57
N HIS A 298 26.53 0.93 4.26
CA HIS A 298 25.87 1.92 3.43
C HIS A 298 24.40 2.05 3.85
N PRO A 299 23.83 3.27 3.99
CA PRO A 299 22.47 3.45 4.51
C PRO A 299 21.40 2.66 3.76
N THR A 300 21.60 2.42 2.46
CA THR A 300 20.66 1.71 1.60
C THR A 300 20.89 0.19 1.54
N ALA A 301 22.02 -0.33 2.04
CA ALA A 301 22.39 -1.74 1.90
C ALA A 301 21.40 -2.69 2.62
N ALA A 302 20.82 -2.24 3.73
CA ALA A 302 19.88 -3.02 4.51
C ALA A 302 18.41 -2.64 4.27
N ALA A 303 18.10 -1.86 3.23
CA ALA A 303 16.75 -1.35 2.99
C ALA A 303 15.75 -2.44 2.58
N GLY A 304 16.19 -3.41 1.78
CA GLY A 304 15.29 -4.42 1.20
C GLY A 304 14.27 -3.82 0.23
N ILE A 305 13.15 -4.51 0.07
CA ILE A 305 11.96 -3.97 -0.59
C ILE A 305 11.17 -3.18 0.45
N THR A 306 11.29 -1.85 0.38
CA THR A 306 10.59 -0.89 1.24
C THR A 306 9.12 -0.74 0.85
N CYS A 307 8.32 -0.08 1.72
CA CYS A 307 6.94 0.30 1.42
C CYS A 307 6.90 1.07 0.10
N THR A 308 7.80 2.06 -0.06
CA THR A 308 7.89 2.85 -1.28
C THR A 308 8.39 2.02 -2.46
N GLY A 309 9.36 1.12 -2.27
CA GLY A 309 9.90 0.27 -3.34
C GLY A 309 8.82 -0.51 -4.08
N CYS A 310 7.85 -1.08 -3.36
CA CYS A 310 6.68 -1.71 -3.99
C CYS A 310 5.63 -0.68 -4.44
N HIS A 311 5.21 0.24 -3.57
CA HIS A 311 4.05 1.09 -3.83
C HIS A 311 4.32 2.26 -4.80
N ALA A 312 5.58 2.52 -5.14
CA ALA A 312 5.99 3.48 -6.16
C ALA A 312 5.99 2.90 -7.57
N ILE A 313 5.89 1.57 -7.73
CA ILE A 313 5.73 0.95 -9.04
C ILE A 313 4.44 1.46 -9.68
N THR A 314 4.55 1.92 -10.93
CA THR A 314 3.45 2.53 -11.69
C THR A 314 2.92 1.61 -12.77
N HIS A 315 3.75 0.70 -13.28
CA HIS A 315 3.39 -0.23 -14.35
C HIS A 315 4.13 -1.55 -14.27
N VAL A 316 3.43 -2.60 -14.70
CA VAL A 316 4.05 -3.84 -15.15
C VAL A 316 4.23 -3.71 -16.66
N ASN A 317 5.47 -3.76 -17.13
CA ASN A 317 5.80 -3.54 -18.54
C ASN A 317 5.55 -4.80 -19.37
N SER A 318 5.76 -5.99 -18.78
CA SER A 318 5.38 -7.26 -19.38
C SER A 318 5.34 -8.40 -18.35
N THR A 319 4.93 -9.59 -18.79
CA THR A 319 4.97 -10.83 -18.00
C THR A 319 6.28 -11.61 -18.19
N ARG A 320 7.36 -10.99 -18.69
CA ARG A 320 8.67 -11.65 -18.90
C ARG A 320 9.37 -12.02 -17.60
N GLY A 321 9.13 -11.27 -16.52
CA GLY A 321 9.88 -11.39 -15.27
C GLY A 321 11.12 -10.49 -15.24
N ASN A 322 12.11 -10.78 -14.39
CA ASN A 322 13.35 -10.01 -14.24
C ASN A 322 13.12 -8.50 -13.97
N ALA A 323 12.20 -8.20 -13.07
CA ALA A 323 11.84 -6.83 -12.68
C ALA A 323 11.31 -5.95 -13.82
N ASP A 324 10.60 -6.51 -14.81
CA ASP A 324 10.04 -5.76 -15.94
C ASP A 324 8.85 -4.86 -15.52
N PHE A 325 9.17 -3.81 -14.78
CA PHE A 325 8.26 -2.80 -14.25
C PHE A 325 8.84 -1.39 -14.40
N THR A 326 7.96 -0.40 -14.32
CA THR A 326 8.36 1.01 -14.18
C THR A 326 8.09 1.47 -12.76
N ILE A 327 9.10 2.06 -12.13
CA ILE A 327 9.00 2.79 -10.86
C ILE A 327 9.06 4.30 -11.12
N ASP A 328 8.33 5.08 -10.33
CA ASP A 328 8.34 6.54 -10.40
C ASP A 328 8.67 7.14 -9.04
N GLU A 329 9.26 8.33 -9.02
CA GLU A 329 9.48 9.05 -7.77
C GLU A 329 8.12 9.51 -7.21
N PRO A 330 7.68 9.02 -6.04
CA PRO A 330 6.38 9.38 -5.51
C PRO A 330 6.27 10.86 -5.21
N LEU A 331 5.10 11.42 -5.51
CA LEU A 331 4.79 12.79 -5.14
C LEU A 331 4.30 12.86 -3.69
N HIS A 332 4.84 13.83 -2.95
CA HIS A 332 4.63 13.98 -1.52
C HIS A 332 3.73 15.17 -1.16
N TYR A 333 3.07 15.09 0.01
CA TYR A 333 2.37 16.23 0.58
C TYR A 333 3.37 17.28 1.06
N PRO A 334 2.97 18.57 1.18
CA PRO A 334 3.81 19.59 1.79
C PRO A 334 4.36 19.15 3.14
N PHE A 335 5.63 19.49 3.40
CA PHE A 335 6.34 19.22 4.66
C PHE A 335 6.65 17.75 4.98
N THR A 336 6.60 16.85 4.00
CA THR A 336 6.93 15.43 4.21
C THR A 336 8.34 15.25 4.78
N PHE A 337 9.33 15.93 4.19
CA PHE A 337 10.74 15.86 4.61
C PHE A 337 11.12 16.97 5.60
N SER A 338 10.16 17.53 6.35
CA SER A 338 10.47 18.59 7.30
C SER A 338 11.04 18.01 8.60
N GLU A 339 12.13 18.58 9.09
CA GLU A 339 12.69 18.26 10.41
C GLU A 339 11.90 18.90 11.57
N LEU A 340 11.00 19.86 11.27
CA LEU A 340 10.22 20.56 12.29
C LEU A 340 8.94 19.79 12.61
N GLU A 341 8.81 19.32 13.86
CA GLU A 341 7.64 18.54 14.30
C GLU A 341 6.28 19.23 14.05
N PRO A 342 6.12 20.55 14.23
CA PRO A 342 4.87 21.22 13.87
C PRO A 342 4.50 21.09 12.39
N LEU A 343 5.51 21.07 11.49
CA LEU A 343 5.29 20.93 10.05
C LEU A 343 5.04 19.46 9.66
N ARG A 344 5.68 18.49 10.33
CA ARG A 344 5.34 17.06 10.18
C ARG A 344 3.93 16.75 10.67
N ALA A 345 3.52 17.33 11.79
CA ALA A 345 2.15 17.21 12.28
C ALA A 345 1.14 17.77 11.26
N LEU A 346 1.47 18.89 10.62
CA LEU A 346 0.67 19.47 9.55
C LEU A 346 0.63 18.58 8.31
N ASN A 347 1.74 17.95 7.93
CA ASN A 347 1.78 16.96 6.86
C ASN A 347 0.80 15.79 7.15
N ARG A 348 0.91 15.17 8.32
CA ARG A 348 0.02 14.07 8.73
C ARG A 348 -1.46 14.50 8.74
N LEU A 349 -1.75 15.73 9.18
CA LEU A 349 -3.09 16.31 9.12
C LEU A 349 -3.61 16.39 7.68
N LEU A 350 -2.79 16.90 6.74
CA LEU A 350 -3.17 17.06 5.34
C LEU A 350 -3.45 15.71 4.66
N VAL A 351 -2.57 14.73 4.87
CA VAL A 351 -2.71 13.36 4.34
C VAL A 351 -4.03 12.75 4.83
N LYS A 352 -4.30 12.80 6.13
CA LYS A 352 -5.53 12.23 6.72
C LYS A 352 -6.78 12.99 6.26
N ALA A 353 -6.74 14.32 6.21
CA ALA A 353 -7.89 15.13 5.85
C ALA A 353 -8.31 14.96 4.39
N LYS A 354 -7.35 14.80 3.46
CA LYS A 354 -7.61 14.58 2.03
C LYS A 354 -6.72 13.47 1.46
N PRO A 355 -7.03 12.18 1.70
CA PRO A 355 -6.17 11.05 1.34
C PRO A 355 -6.25 10.63 -0.14
N ALA A 356 -7.05 11.29 -0.98
CA ALA A 356 -7.23 10.88 -2.37
C ALA A 356 -5.92 10.94 -3.17
N PHE A 357 -5.14 12.01 -2.99
CA PHE A 357 -3.81 12.14 -3.58
C PHE A 357 -2.87 11.04 -3.07
N HIS A 358 -2.81 10.80 -1.76
CA HIS A 358 -2.03 9.69 -1.17
C HIS A 358 -2.41 8.33 -1.80
N LYS A 359 -3.71 8.02 -1.88
CA LYS A 359 -4.20 6.77 -2.47
C LYS A 359 -3.81 6.63 -3.94
N LYS A 360 -3.91 7.69 -4.75
CA LYS A 360 -3.52 7.66 -6.16
C LYS A 360 -2.00 7.44 -6.32
N THR A 361 -1.18 8.04 -5.44
CA THR A 361 0.27 7.88 -5.44
C THR A 361 0.70 6.46 -5.09
N PHE A 362 0.12 5.83 -4.06
CA PHE A 362 0.65 4.57 -3.51
C PHE A 362 -0.19 3.32 -3.83
N LEU A 363 -1.43 3.47 -4.33
CA LEU A 363 -2.31 2.32 -4.57
C LEU A 363 -2.89 2.32 -5.99
N LYS A 364 -2.20 1.62 -6.89
CA LYS A 364 -2.61 1.38 -8.28
C LYS A 364 -3.33 0.03 -8.45
N PRO A 365 -4.16 -0.15 -9.50
CA PRO A 365 -4.82 -1.42 -9.79
C PRO A 365 -3.87 -2.62 -9.94
N LEU A 366 -2.66 -2.40 -10.44
CA LEU A 366 -1.63 -3.44 -10.63
C LEU A 366 -1.33 -4.22 -9.34
N HIS A 367 -1.40 -3.61 -8.17
CA HIS A 367 -1.12 -4.29 -6.89
C HIS A 367 -2.12 -5.42 -6.57
N LYS A 368 -3.22 -5.52 -7.33
CA LYS A 368 -4.23 -6.57 -7.21
C LYS A 368 -4.11 -7.64 -8.31
N SER A 369 -3.05 -7.59 -9.11
CA SER A 369 -2.85 -8.49 -10.24
C SER A 369 -1.73 -9.49 -9.94
N ALA A 370 -1.78 -10.67 -10.55
CA ALA A 370 -0.71 -11.67 -10.41
C ALA A 370 0.57 -11.24 -11.15
N GLU A 371 0.41 -10.45 -12.23
CA GLU A 371 1.50 -9.91 -13.04
C GLU A 371 2.43 -9.01 -12.22
N PHE A 372 1.89 -8.27 -11.23
CA PHE A 372 2.71 -7.44 -10.34
C PHE A 372 3.68 -8.29 -9.52
N CYS A 373 3.21 -9.35 -8.87
CA CYS A 373 4.11 -10.28 -8.18
C CYS A 373 5.05 -10.98 -9.18
N GLY A 374 4.53 -11.27 -10.38
CA GLY A 374 5.27 -11.90 -11.47
C GLY A 374 6.47 -11.10 -11.99
N THR A 375 6.56 -9.79 -11.74
CA THR A 375 7.76 -9.05 -12.14
C THR A 375 9.01 -9.55 -11.42
N CYS A 376 8.88 -10.00 -10.16
CA CYS A 376 9.98 -10.52 -9.35
C CYS A 376 9.91 -12.03 -9.15
N HIS A 377 8.71 -12.62 -9.08
CA HIS A 377 8.50 -14.07 -8.87
C HIS A 377 8.49 -14.89 -10.17
N LYS A 378 8.86 -14.27 -11.28
CA LYS A 378 9.24 -14.93 -12.54
C LYS A 378 10.58 -14.38 -12.96
N VAL A 379 11.53 -15.28 -13.23
CA VAL A 379 12.87 -14.92 -13.65
C VAL A 379 13.39 -15.84 -14.75
N HIS A 380 14.40 -15.37 -15.43
CA HIS A 380 15.22 -16.11 -16.37
C HIS A 380 16.65 -15.61 -16.25
N LEU A 381 17.62 -16.51 -16.40
CA LEU A 381 19.03 -16.16 -16.42
C LEU A 381 19.36 -15.70 -17.85
N PRO A 382 19.64 -14.41 -18.07
CA PRO A 382 19.99 -13.90 -19.40
C PRO A 382 21.44 -14.24 -19.75
N VAL A 383 21.80 -14.12 -21.03
CA VAL A 383 23.17 -14.41 -21.51
C VAL A 383 24.18 -13.49 -20.84
N GLU A 384 23.79 -12.25 -20.60
CA GLU A 384 24.64 -11.22 -19.98
C GLU A 384 24.95 -11.53 -18.51
N LEU A 385 24.15 -12.40 -17.87
CA LEU A 385 24.49 -12.95 -16.56
C LEU A 385 25.36 -14.21 -16.66
N ASN A 386 25.01 -15.16 -17.54
CA ASN A 386 25.56 -16.53 -17.48
C ASN A 386 26.56 -16.91 -18.59
N ASP A 387 26.79 -16.03 -19.57
CA ASP A 387 27.64 -16.24 -20.75
C ASP A 387 27.39 -17.60 -21.44
N TYR A 388 26.12 -17.94 -21.65
CA TYR A 388 25.72 -19.20 -22.26
C TYR A 388 24.48 -19.06 -23.16
N LYS A 389 23.31 -19.07 -22.56
CA LYS A 389 22.01 -18.99 -23.24
C LYS A 389 20.96 -18.54 -22.25
N TRP A 390 19.81 -18.16 -22.77
CA TRP A 390 18.64 -17.94 -21.94
C TRP A 390 18.26 -19.24 -21.21
N LEU A 391 18.18 -19.19 -19.89
CA LEU A 391 17.74 -20.30 -19.06
C LEU A 391 16.57 -19.87 -18.19
N ARG A 392 15.58 -20.75 -18.04
CA ARG A 392 14.47 -20.52 -17.12
C ARG A 392 14.98 -20.63 -15.68
N GLY A 393 14.73 -19.61 -14.87
CA GLY A 393 14.85 -19.69 -13.41
C GLY A 393 13.48 -19.91 -12.77
N GLN A 394 13.29 -19.40 -11.55
CA GLN A 394 12.00 -19.41 -10.84
C GLN A 394 10.83 -18.89 -11.70
N ASN A 395 9.65 -19.51 -11.65
CA ASN A 395 8.49 -19.09 -12.44
C ASN A 395 7.13 -19.36 -11.79
N HIS A 396 6.90 -18.74 -10.63
CA HIS A 396 5.64 -18.96 -9.91
C HIS A 396 4.45 -18.42 -10.68
N TYR A 397 4.65 -17.34 -11.44
CA TYR A 397 3.56 -16.68 -12.16
C TYR A 397 2.93 -17.59 -13.21
N ASP A 398 3.73 -18.21 -14.09
CA ASP A 398 3.15 -19.10 -15.11
C ASP A 398 2.62 -20.39 -14.48
N SER A 399 3.33 -20.97 -13.50
CA SER A 399 2.86 -22.13 -12.74
C SER A 399 1.51 -21.87 -12.08
N PHE A 400 1.34 -20.69 -11.47
CA PHE A 400 0.08 -20.22 -10.92
C PHE A 400 -1.01 -20.09 -11.97
N LEU A 401 -0.74 -19.35 -13.04
CA LEU A 401 -1.70 -19.09 -14.10
C LEU A 401 -2.18 -20.40 -14.75
N LEU A 402 -1.31 -21.37 -14.92
CA LEU A 402 -1.62 -22.67 -15.54
C LEU A 402 -2.30 -23.66 -14.57
N SER A 403 -2.37 -23.35 -13.28
CA SER A 403 -3.07 -24.19 -12.29
C SER A 403 -4.58 -24.04 -12.33
N GLY A 404 -5.29 -24.99 -11.72
CA GLY A 404 -6.74 -24.90 -11.52
C GLY A 404 -7.10 -23.91 -10.42
N VAL A 405 -6.15 -23.59 -9.53
CA VAL A 405 -6.34 -22.62 -8.45
C VAL A 405 -6.55 -21.21 -8.98
N SER A 406 -5.87 -20.84 -10.07
CA SER A 406 -6.08 -19.53 -10.71
C SER A 406 -7.44 -19.40 -11.40
N GLY A 407 -8.10 -20.53 -11.68
CA GLY A 407 -9.29 -20.60 -12.53
C GLY A 407 -9.02 -20.49 -14.03
N HIS A 408 -7.77 -20.30 -14.46
CA HIS A 408 -7.39 -20.20 -15.88
C HIS A 408 -6.91 -21.53 -16.48
N GLY A 409 -6.35 -22.43 -15.68
CA GLY A 409 -5.65 -23.63 -16.14
C GLY A 409 -6.57 -24.73 -16.67
N ALA A 410 -6.96 -24.67 -17.94
CA ALA A 410 -7.89 -25.63 -18.57
C ALA A 410 -7.44 -27.10 -18.54
N ALA A 411 -6.14 -27.36 -18.40
CA ALA A 411 -5.57 -28.71 -18.30
C ALA A 411 -5.54 -29.26 -16.86
N SER A 412 -6.10 -28.52 -15.89
CA SER A 412 -6.04 -28.91 -14.49
C SER A 412 -7.03 -30.02 -14.16
N PHE A 413 -6.58 -31.00 -13.38
CA PHE A 413 -7.42 -32.09 -12.89
C PHE A 413 -8.26 -31.69 -11.67
N TYR A 414 -7.86 -30.65 -10.95
CA TYR A 414 -8.52 -30.17 -9.74
C TYR A 414 -8.68 -28.67 -9.77
N TYR A 415 -9.85 -28.21 -9.33
CA TYR A 415 -10.18 -26.80 -9.16
C TYR A 415 -10.73 -26.60 -7.75
N PRO A 416 -10.31 -25.57 -7.00
CA PRO A 416 -10.97 -25.22 -5.76
C PRO A 416 -12.38 -24.68 -6.04
N ASP A 417 -13.27 -24.77 -5.05
CA ASP A 417 -14.63 -24.21 -5.14
C ASP A 417 -14.63 -22.72 -5.48
N LYS A 418 -13.59 -22.00 -5.02
CA LYS A 418 -13.33 -20.60 -5.33
C LYS A 418 -11.92 -20.43 -5.87
N ALA A 419 -11.83 -20.02 -7.13
CA ALA A 419 -10.56 -19.66 -7.75
C ALA A 419 -9.92 -18.44 -7.04
N GLN A 420 -8.60 -18.44 -6.98
CA GLN A 420 -7.79 -17.31 -6.53
C GLN A 420 -7.38 -16.50 -7.75
N SER A 421 -7.78 -15.23 -7.82
CA SER A 421 -7.49 -14.39 -8.99
C SER A 421 -6.07 -13.80 -9.00
N ASN A 422 -5.34 -13.88 -7.87
CA ASN A 422 -3.99 -13.34 -7.72
C ASN A 422 -3.27 -13.99 -6.52
N CYS A 423 -2.00 -13.62 -6.34
CA CYS A 423 -1.14 -14.13 -5.27
C CYS A 423 -1.56 -13.66 -3.87
N ASN A 424 -2.19 -12.48 -3.77
CA ASN A 424 -2.53 -11.83 -2.50
C ASN A 424 -3.56 -12.65 -1.70
N GLY A 425 -4.42 -13.40 -2.37
CA GLY A 425 -5.41 -14.27 -1.70
C GLY A 425 -4.78 -15.30 -0.76
N CYS A 426 -3.57 -15.78 -1.08
CA CYS A 426 -2.84 -16.74 -0.24
C CYS A 426 -1.72 -16.08 0.58
N HIS A 427 -0.96 -15.15 -0.02
CA HIS A 427 0.26 -14.60 0.60
C HIS A 427 0.05 -13.27 1.34
N MET A 428 -1.13 -12.64 1.22
CA MET A 428 -1.46 -11.38 1.90
C MET A 428 -2.85 -11.46 2.54
N LYS A 429 -3.03 -12.47 3.40
CA LYS A 429 -4.31 -12.77 4.03
C LYS A 429 -4.84 -11.57 4.82
N PRO A 430 -6.16 -11.33 4.84
CA PRO A 430 -6.74 -10.28 5.68
C PRO A 430 -6.43 -10.50 7.16
N VAL A 431 -6.06 -9.43 7.85
CA VAL A 431 -5.85 -9.40 9.31
C VAL A 431 -6.57 -8.19 9.89
N SER A 432 -7.23 -8.37 11.04
CA SER A 432 -7.91 -7.29 11.76
C SER A 432 -6.94 -6.17 12.09
N SER A 433 -7.34 -4.91 11.86
CA SER A 433 -6.48 -3.75 12.09
C SER A 433 -7.27 -2.45 12.26
N ASP A 434 -6.72 -1.56 13.07
CA ASP A 434 -7.20 -0.19 13.26
C ASP A 434 -6.42 0.85 12.42
N ASP A 435 -5.55 0.39 11.52
CA ASP A 435 -4.80 1.26 10.59
C ASP A 435 -5.74 2.15 9.77
N PHE A 436 -5.29 3.35 9.41
CA PHE A 436 -6.15 4.33 8.72
C PHE A 436 -6.67 3.85 7.34
N GLY A 437 -5.99 2.87 6.75
CA GLY A 437 -6.35 2.22 5.49
C GLY A 437 -7.20 0.95 5.63
N ALA A 438 -7.56 0.54 6.86
CA ALA A 438 -8.33 -0.67 7.10
C ALA A 438 -9.75 -0.55 6.50
N ARG A 439 -10.24 -1.67 5.98
CA ARG A 439 -11.55 -1.80 5.34
C ARG A 439 -12.06 -3.23 5.49
N GLU A 440 -13.35 -3.44 5.29
CA GLU A 440 -13.90 -4.79 5.17
C GLU A 440 -13.30 -5.45 3.91
N LEU A 441 -12.55 -6.54 4.11
CA LEU A 441 -11.94 -7.33 3.02
C LEU A 441 -12.67 -8.67 2.80
N ASP A 442 -13.51 -9.06 3.75
CA ASP A 442 -14.33 -10.27 3.74
C ASP A 442 -15.73 -10.00 4.32
N ASP A 443 -16.55 -11.04 4.45
CA ASP A 443 -17.94 -10.95 4.88
C ASP A 443 -18.09 -10.89 6.43
N THR A 444 -16.99 -10.72 7.19
CA THR A 444 -17.04 -10.68 8.67
C THR A 444 -17.59 -9.37 9.21
N GLY A 445 -17.54 -8.30 8.42
CA GLY A 445 -17.88 -6.94 8.85
C GLY A 445 -16.80 -6.29 9.75
N GLU A 446 -15.61 -6.90 9.85
CA GLU A 446 -14.48 -6.33 10.59
C GLU A 446 -13.58 -5.50 9.68
N LEU A 447 -12.95 -4.45 10.24
CA LEU A 447 -11.94 -3.67 9.54
C LEU A 447 -10.62 -4.44 9.50
N GLN A 448 -10.10 -4.64 8.29
CA GLN A 448 -8.91 -5.44 8.05
C GLN A 448 -7.93 -4.73 7.12
N VAL A 449 -6.67 -5.12 7.20
CA VAL A 449 -5.62 -4.84 6.22
C VAL A 449 -5.12 -6.14 5.63
N HIS A 450 -4.41 -6.06 4.51
CA HIS A 450 -3.69 -7.20 3.98
C HIS A 450 -2.43 -7.43 4.82
N ASP A 451 -2.17 -8.66 5.23
CA ASP A 451 -0.91 -9.03 5.85
C ASP A 451 0.27 -8.80 4.89
N HIS A 452 1.38 -8.29 5.41
CA HIS A 452 2.60 -7.99 4.65
C HIS A 452 3.80 -8.81 5.13
N GLN A 453 3.58 -9.93 5.81
CA GLN A 453 4.65 -10.81 6.25
C GLN A 453 5.04 -11.76 5.12
N PHE A 454 4.09 -12.06 4.22
CA PHE A 454 4.25 -12.96 3.10
C PHE A 454 4.72 -14.36 3.53
N PRO A 455 4.00 -15.05 4.44
CA PRO A 455 4.37 -16.40 4.84
C PRO A 455 4.47 -17.32 3.61
N SER A 456 5.37 -18.29 3.71
CA SER A 456 5.76 -19.23 2.65
C SER A 456 6.70 -20.32 3.23
N ALA A 457 7.49 -21.02 2.42
CA ALA A 457 8.30 -22.17 2.82
C ALA A 457 9.57 -21.85 3.64
N ASN A 458 10.06 -20.61 3.63
CA ASN A 458 11.34 -20.27 4.25
C ASN A 458 11.22 -20.06 5.77
N THR A 459 11.55 -21.08 6.56
CA THR A 459 11.67 -20.99 8.02
C THR A 459 13.11 -20.81 8.51
N ALA A 460 14.09 -20.95 7.62
CA ALA A 460 15.51 -20.94 7.95
C ALA A 460 16.02 -19.51 8.20
N ILE A 461 15.71 -18.56 7.32
CA ILE A 461 16.19 -17.18 7.47
C ILE A 461 15.64 -16.51 8.73
N PRO A 462 14.32 -16.60 9.07
CA PRO A 462 13.84 -16.09 10.35
C PRO A 462 14.56 -16.68 11.56
N HIS A 463 14.93 -17.97 11.52
CA HIS A 463 15.68 -18.61 12.60
C HIS A 463 17.11 -18.07 12.70
N VAL A 464 17.84 -18.00 11.57
CA VAL A 464 19.22 -17.49 11.51
C VAL A 464 19.31 -16.04 11.97
N LEU A 465 18.32 -15.21 11.63
CA LEU A 465 18.25 -13.81 12.02
C LEU A 465 17.71 -13.59 13.44
N GLY A 466 17.29 -14.64 14.15
CA GLY A 466 16.71 -14.53 15.49
C GLY A 466 15.40 -13.75 15.52
N LEU A 467 14.59 -13.85 14.46
CA LEU A 467 13.29 -13.19 14.40
C LEU A 467 12.31 -13.79 15.43
N PRO A 468 11.26 -13.04 15.80
CA PRO A 468 10.28 -13.52 16.77
C PRO A 468 9.64 -14.88 16.36
N PRO A 469 9.36 -15.79 17.31
CA PRO A 469 8.86 -17.13 17.00
C PRO A 469 7.56 -17.15 16.17
N GLU A 470 6.71 -16.14 16.33
CA GLU A 470 5.46 -15.98 15.58
C GLU A 470 5.68 -15.92 14.05
N VAL A 471 6.85 -15.48 13.59
CA VAL A 471 7.20 -15.47 12.16
C VAL A 471 7.20 -16.90 11.61
N ASN A 472 7.92 -17.80 12.26
CA ASN A 472 7.97 -19.20 11.85
C ASN A 472 6.66 -19.96 12.13
N LEU A 473 5.87 -19.54 13.11
CA LEU A 473 4.53 -20.08 13.29
C LEU A 473 3.64 -19.77 12.08
N ALA A 474 3.65 -18.52 11.58
CA ALA A 474 2.88 -18.14 10.39
C ALA A 474 3.31 -18.92 9.13
N HIS A 475 4.63 -19.12 8.93
CA HIS A 475 5.15 -19.97 7.86
C HIS A 475 4.63 -21.42 7.98
N ARG A 476 4.71 -22.02 9.18
CA ARG A 476 4.24 -23.39 9.42
C ARG A 476 2.74 -23.53 9.27
N ASP A 477 1.97 -22.53 9.69
CA ASP A 477 0.51 -22.52 9.53
C ASP A 477 0.11 -22.41 8.06
N MET A 478 0.87 -21.68 7.24
CA MET A 478 0.65 -21.68 5.79
C MET A 478 1.01 -23.00 5.12
N LEU A 479 2.06 -23.68 5.57
CA LEU A 479 2.47 -24.98 5.04
C LEU A 479 1.59 -26.14 5.50
N ARG A 480 0.76 -25.93 6.53
CA ARG A 480 -0.16 -26.94 7.04
C ARG A 480 -1.11 -27.37 5.91
N ASP A 481 -1.23 -28.68 5.73
CA ASP A 481 -2.05 -29.31 4.69
C ASP A 481 -1.65 -28.94 3.25
N ALA A 482 -0.48 -28.32 3.02
CA ALA A 482 -0.02 -27.98 1.67
C ALA A 482 0.26 -29.24 0.83
N LEU A 483 0.74 -30.29 1.48
CA LEU A 483 1.04 -31.59 0.88
C LEU A 483 0.38 -32.72 1.64
N ARG A 484 0.06 -33.78 0.90
CA ARG A 484 -0.34 -35.07 1.43
C ARG A 484 0.54 -36.16 0.85
N VAL A 485 0.93 -37.11 1.70
CA VAL A 485 1.60 -38.35 1.30
C VAL A 485 0.57 -39.47 1.39
N ASP A 486 0.22 -40.05 0.25
CA ASP A 486 -0.70 -41.17 0.15
C ASP A 486 0.11 -42.47 -0.07
N LEU A 487 0.00 -43.43 0.84
CA LEU A 487 0.61 -44.76 0.71
C LEU A 487 -0.40 -45.72 0.08
N PHE A 488 -0.15 -46.16 -1.15
CA PHE A 488 -1.11 -46.93 -1.94
C PHE A 488 -1.03 -48.44 -1.71
N GLY A 489 0.18 -48.97 -1.64
CA GLY A 489 0.38 -50.41 -1.60
C GLY A 489 1.85 -50.80 -1.53
N LEU A 490 2.06 -52.10 -1.28
CA LEU A 490 3.36 -52.74 -1.40
C LEU A 490 3.34 -53.67 -2.61
N LYS A 491 4.45 -53.79 -3.35
CA LYS A 491 4.60 -54.79 -4.41
C LYS A 491 5.67 -55.80 -4.07
N LYS A 492 5.31 -57.09 -4.13
CA LYS A 492 6.26 -58.19 -3.89
C LYS A 492 7.39 -58.21 -4.92
N GLY A 493 8.60 -58.50 -4.46
CA GLY A 493 9.81 -58.66 -5.29
C GLY A 493 10.50 -57.35 -5.69
N ALA A 494 10.11 -56.22 -5.08
CA ALA A 494 10.64 -54.88 -5.37
C ALA A 494 10.60 -54.48 -6.86
N ARG A 495 9.50 -54.80 -7.56
CA ARG A 495 9.30 -54.42 -8.98
C ARG A 495 7.98 -53.70 -9.20
N ILE A 496 7.97 -52.82 -10.20
CA ILE A 496 6.78 -52.04 -10.60
C ILE A 496 5.63 -52.92 -11.12
N ASP A 497 5.94 -54.11 -11.64
CA ASP A 497 5.00 -55.13 -12.13
C ASP A 497 4.75 -56.25 -11.10
N GLY A 498 5.30 -56.13 -9.89
CA GLY A 498 5.10 -57.08 -8.80
C GLY A 498 3.64 -57.16 -8.33
N GLN A 499 3.28 -58.26 -7.66
CA GLN A 499 1.95 -58.44 -7.07
C GLN A 499 1.66 -57.33 -6.07
N LEU A 500 0.60 -56.56 -6.32
CA LEU A 500 0.13 -55.50 -5.45
C LEU A 500 -0.54 -56.07 -4.18
N LEU A 501 -0.07 -55.60 -3.03
CA LEU A 501 -0.62 -55.82 -1.70
C LEU A 501 -1.24 -54.50 -1.24
N ALA A 502 -2.56 -54.40 -1.39
CA ALA A 502 -3.35 -53.22 -1.06
C ALA A 502 -4.81 -53.65 -0.74
N PRO A 503 -5.57 -52.84 0.01
CA PRO A 503 -5.16 -51.58 0.64
C PRO A 503 -4.42 -51.81 1.97
N LEU A 504 -3.48 -50.90 2.28
CA LEU A 504 -2.57 -51.02 3.43
C LEU A 504 -3.27 -50.89 4.80
N ASP A 505 -4.43 -50.24 4.85
CA ASP A 505 -5.16 -49.87 6.06
C ASP A 505 -6.03 -51.00 6.65
N THR A 506 -6.13 -52.13 5.96
CA THR A 506 -6.96 -53.27 6.40
C THR A 506 -6.31 -54.17 7.44
N GLY A 507 -5.03 -53.95 7.76
CA GLY A 507 -4.26 -54.79 8.70
C GLY A 507 -4.01 -56.23 8.23
N ALA A 508 -4.41 -56.56 6.99
CA ALA A 508 -4.34 -57.91 6.42
C ALA A 508 -3.01 -58.21 5.69
N ILE A 509 -2.07 -57.26 5.68
CA ILE A 509 -0.80 -57.41 4.95
C ILE A 509 0.23 -58.04 5.86
N GLN A 510 0.66 -59.24 5.50
CA GLN A 510 1.78 -59.94 6.12
C GLN A 510 2.98 -59.86 5.20
N LEU A 511 4.11 -59.38 5.73
CA LEU A 511 5.39 -59.40 5.04
C LEU A 511 6.13 -60.69 5.39
N GLU A 512 6.55 -61.41 4.37
CA GLU A 512 7.40 -62.60 4.49
C GLU A 512 8.87 -62.18 4.72
N PRO A 513 9.54 -62.67 5.78
CA PRO A 513 10.95 -62.39 6.02
C PRO A 513 11.85 -62.80 4.85
N GLY A 514 12.87 -61.98 4.57
CA GLY A 514 13.82 -62.22 3.49
C GLY A 514 13.29 -61.92 2.08
N GLN A 515 12.09 -61.34 1.95
CA GLN A 515 11.54 -60.85 0.69
C GLN A 515 11.70 -59.34 0.56
N ASP A 516 11.91 -58.88 -0.67
CA ASP A 516 11.96 -57.45 -1.01
C ASP A 516 10.57 -56.93 -1.40
N TYR A 517 10.25 -55.70 -0.99
CA TYR A 517 8.98 -55.04 -1.30
C TYR A 517 9.23 -53.63 -1.83
N LEU A 518 8.43 -53.22 -2.82
CA LEU A 518 8.39 -51.83 -3.30
C LEU A 518 7.19 -51.12 -2.66
N LEU A 519 7.43 -50.01 -1.96
CA LEU A 519 6.39 -49.13 -1.45
C LEU A 519 5.95 -48.13 -2.53
N GLU A 520 4.67 -48.12 -2.85
CA GLU A 520 4.07 -47.11 -3.73
C GLU A 520 3.53 -45.95 -2.88
N ALA A 521 4.21 -44.81 -2.96
CA ALA A 521 3.81 -43.56 -2.32
C ALA A 521 3.55 -42.47 -3.37
N VAL A 522 2.54 -41.64 -3.14
CA VAL A 522 2.24 -40.47 -3.97
C VAL A 522 2.27 -39.22 -3.11
N LEU A 523 3.06 -38.23 -3.54
CA LEU A 523 3.02 -36.88 -2.99
C LEU A 523 2.04 -36.04 -3.80
N ARG A 524 1.11 -35.37 -3.11
CA ARG A 524 0.09 -34.54 -3.74
C ARG A 524 0.05 -33.16 -3.09
N THR A 525 0.07 -32.11 -3.90
CA THR A 525 -0.24 -30.73 -3.47
C THR A 525 -1.75 -30.56 -3.31
N LEU A 526 -2.18 -29.91 -2.23
CA LEU A 526 -3.61 -29.72 -1.93
C LEU A 526 -4.05 -28.26 -2.04
N THR A 527 -3.28 -27.34 -1.46
CA THR A 527 -3.66 -25.93 -1.32
C THR A 527 -2.81 -24.98 -2.17
N LEU A 528 -1.75 -25.48 -2.81
CA LEU A 528 -0.85 -24.66 -3.63
C LEU A 528 -1.46 -24.38 -5.01
N GLY A 529 -1.33 -23.14 -5.45
CA GLY A 529 -1.62 -22.74 -6.82
C GLY A 529 -0.42 -22.86 -7.76
N HIS A 530 0.78 -23.16 -7.29
CA HIS A 530 2.00 -23.21 -8.10
C HIS A 530 2.79 -24.49 -7.75
N LEU A 531 3.98 -24.67 -8.34
CA LEU A 531 4.76 -25.87 -8.10
C LEU A 531 5.27 -25.93 -6.66
N PHE A 532 5.44 -27.15 -6.16
CA PHE A 532 6.15 -27.44 -4.92
C PHE A 532 7.37 -28.31 -5.25
N THR A 533 8.60 -27.96 -4.89
CA THR A 533 9.02 -26.64 -4.39
C THR A 533 9.20 -25.65 -5.55
N GLU A 534 9.10 -24.36 -5.27
CA GLU A 534 9.43 -23.31 -6.23
C GLU A 534 10.14 -22.17 -5.50
N GLY A 535 10.87 -21.33 -6.23
CA GLY A 535 11.75 -20.31 -5.64
C GLY A 535 13.19 -20.66 -5.93
N THR A 536 14.02 -20.66 -4.89
CA THR A 536 15.36 -21.25 -4.91
C THR A 536 15.27 -22.77 -4.78
N ALA A 537 14.53 -23.42 -5.68
CA ALA A 537 14.34 -24.88 -5.69
C ALA A 537 15.63 -25.66 -6.03
N ASP A 538 16.67 -24.93 -6.44
CA ASP A 538 18.05 -25.37 -6.59
C ASP A 538 18.80 -25.45 -5.25
N SER A 539 18.39 -24.69 -4.24
CA SER A 539 19.02 -24.71 -2.91
C SER A 539 18.14 -25.29 -1.80
N ASN A 540 16.82 -25.16 -1.91
CA ASN A 540 15.88 -25.77 -0.98
C ASN A 540 15.80 -27.27 -1.24
N GLN A 541 16.04 -28.06 -0.19
CA GLN A 541 15.93 -29.51 -0.25
C GLN A 541 14.68 -29.96 0.49
N VAL A 542 13.81 -30.67 -0.22
CA VAL A 542 12.67 -31.37 0.37
C VAL A 542 12.76 -32.83 -0.06
N TRP A 543 12.62 -33.74 0.89
CA TRP A 543 12.64 -35.17 0.62
C TRP A 543 11.56 -35.88 1.43
N LEU A 544 11.24 -37.10 1.01
CA LEU A 544 10.38 -38.00 1.76
C LEU A 544 11.25 -38.87 2.68
N GLU A 545 11.04 -38.75 4.00
CA GLU A 545 11.55 -39.71 4.97
C GLU A 545 10.50 -40.80 5.21
N VAL A 546 10.89 -42.07 5.05
CA VAL A 546 10.07 -43.25 5.31
C VAL A 546 10.79 -44.14 6.31
N GLN A 547 10.10 -44.53 7.37
CA GLN A 547 10.58 -45.52 8.33
C GLN A 547 9.57 -46.66 8.44
N VAL A 548 10.05 -47.90 8.32
CA VAL A 548 9.25 -49.11 8.43
C VAL A 548 9.63 -49.83 9.71
N HIS A 549 8.65 -50.04 10.58
CA HIS A 549 8.83 -50.68 11.88
C HIS A 549 8.06 -52.00 11.95
N ALA A 550 8.65 -53.01 12.57
CA ALA A 550 7.99 -54.27 12.93
C ALA A 550 8.18 -54.53 14.43
N ASP A 551 7.09 -54.74 15.17
CA ASP A 551 7.10 -54.92 16.63
C ASP A 551 7.85 -53.81 17.42
N GLY A 552 7.95 -52.61 16.85
CA GLY A 552 8.67 -51.46 17.41
C GLY A 552 10.13 -51.34 16.99
N ASP A 553 10.67 -52.33 16.25
CA ASP A 553 12.02 -52.30 15.71
C ASP A 553 12.03 -51.74 14.28
N LEU A 554 12.97 -50.84 13.99
CA LEU A 554 13.18 -50.30 12.64
C LEU A 554 13.75 -51.39 11.73
N ILE A 555 13.00 -51.80 10.70
CA ILE A 555 13.39 -52.85 9.74
C ILE A 555 13.75 -52.30 8.36
N GLY A 556 13.47 -51.04 8.09
CA GLY A 556 13.85 -50.36 6.85
C GLY A 556 13.63 -48.86 6.95
N ALA A 557 14.48 -48.09 6.30
CA ALA A 557 14.33 -46.64 6.23
C ALA A 557 14.85 -46.09 4.92
N SER A 558 14.36 -44.91 4.55
CA SER A 558 14.88 -44.06 3.48
C SER A 558 14.65 -42.61 3.87
N GLY A 559 15.60 -41.74 3.57
CA GLY A 559 15.50 -40.32 3.90
C GLY A 559 16.01 -39.96 5.29
N LEU A 560 16.73 -40.88 5.96
CA LEU A 560 17.40 -40.54 7.21
C LEU A 560 18.58 -39.61 6.93
N LEU A 561 18.90 -38.79 7.93
CA LEU A 561 20.09 -37.95 7.93
C LEU A 561 21.26 -38.70 8.56
N ASP A 562 22.38 -38.75 7.87
CA ASP A 562 23.65 -39.18 8.45
C ASP A 562 24.03 -38.21 9.58
N PRO A 563 24.23 -38.70 10.82
CA PRO A 563 24.40 -37.84 11.99
C PRO A 563 25.73 -37.08 12.02
N VAL A 564 26.70 -37.46 11.18
CA VAL A 564 28.04 -36.84 11.14
C VAL A 564 28.11 -35.78 10.04
N SER A 565 27.74 -36.14 8.82
CA SER A 565 27.78 -35.28 7.64
C SER A 565 26.54 -34.42 7.47
N GLY A 566 25.40 -34.83 8.06
CA GLY A 566 24.10 -34.20 7.83
C GLY A 566 23.54 -34.48 6.42
N ALA A 567 24.11 -35.42 5.67
CA ALA A 567 23.61 -35.80 4.36
C ALA A 567 22.38 -36.71 4.49
N VAL A 568 21.36 -36.47 3.67
CA VAL A 568 20.21 -37.38 3.53
C VAL A 568 20.64 -38.62 2.74
N ASP A 569 20.06 -39.78 3.04
CA ASP A 569 20.28 -41.01 2.27
C ASP A 569 20.21 -40.75 0.75
N GLU A 570 21.25 -41.15 0.02
CA GLU A 570 21.46 -40.81 -1.39
C GLU A 570 20.35 -41.29 -2.34
N TRP A 571 19.62 -42.35 -1.94
CA TRP A 571 18.54 -42.97 -2.72
C TRP A 571 17.13 -42.45 -2.37
N SER A 572 17.04 -41.41 -1.54
CA SER A 572 15.76 -40.84 -1.11
C SER A 572 15.02 -40.16 -2.24
N HIS A 573 13.69 -40.13 -2.15
CA HIS A 573 12.90 -39.33 -3.06
C HIS A 573 12.98 -37.85 -2.67
N PHE A 574 13.68 -37.06 -3.50
CA PHE A 574 13.75 -35.61 -3.38
C PHE A 574 12.73 -34.92 -4.30
N VAL A 575 12.10 -33.87 -3.79
CA VAL A 575 11.24 -32.94 -4.53
C VAL A 575 12.06 -31.70 -4.88
N ASN A 576 12.96 -31.85 -5.85
CA ASN A 576 13.95 -30.84 -6.22
C ASN A 576 13.80 -30.40 -7.68
N ALA A 577 14.37 -29.25 -8.01
CA ALA A 577 14.68 -28.90 -9.39
C ALA A 577 15.93 -29.65 -9.86
N TYR A 578 15.84 -30.37 -10.98
CA TYR A 578 17.01 -30.93 -11.64
C TYR A 578 17.69 -29.86 -12.48
N VAL A 579 18.73 -29.25 -11.92
CA VAL A 579 19.57 -28.30 -12.64
C VAL A 579 20.54 -29.09 -13.50
N LEU A 580 20.37 -29.01 -14.81
CA LEU A 580 21.32 -29.59 -15.76
C LEU A 580 22.51 -28.63 -15.92
N ASP A 581 23.73 -29.16 -15.90
CA ASP A 581 24.92 -28.43 -16.28
C ASP A 581 24.97 -28.17 -17.80
N LYS A 582 25.98 -27.42 -18.24
CA LYS A 582 26.05 -26.87 -19.61
C LYS A 582 26.12 -27.92 -20.71
#